data_AF-A0A1Y5TQS5-F1
#
_entry.id   AF-A0A1Y5TQS5-F1
#
_cell.length_a   1.000
_cell.length_b   1.000
_cell.length_c   1.000
_cell.angle_alpha   90.00
_cell.angle_beta   90.00
_cell.angle_gamma   90.00
#
_symmetry.space_group_name_H-M   'P 1'
#
loop_
_entity.id
_entity.type
_entity.pdbx_description
1 polymer ?
#
loop_
_entity_poly.entity_id
_entity_poly.type
_entity_poly.pdbx_seq_one_letter_code
_entity_poly.pdbx_strand_id
1 'polypeptide(L)'
;MANDEHVSIFRKGPDAVKKYMAAKGLRSLDLSDQIFDGLNFPSGYVLVGTKFENSRFQDCDISLHVPNANLRNCVLRGRKLKIRMVGNAILEGAELYDLDLTITDGLSQQQIDSTKVGVNVQLNEYLRPAEHWEPTEGKEGKTQGGNPPPSITPHRPNPNSNKYPDLWPDVPMSPPGPSGQIRDLEVSSGAQVFPTTSELAKRIEVNNLSVRLTGVSLVDAIDGFLLKIEQSNSLETEFKEQAKTFLTQHMANLETLLLALPEPGESVSEDTVESTKPALETYLSTAKDGFRVLLDPKRLGEMTVPTGVVLLSAALGAQFGAPLAGIAFGAWFSGRESTEKLARKFLSDPKD
;
A
#
# COMPACT_ATOMS: atom_id res chain seq x y z
N MET A 1 -4.30 11.83 -22.78
CA MET A 1 -3.91 11.05 -23.97
C MET A 1 -2.72 10.24 -23.55
N ALA A 2 -2.81 8.92 -23.64
CA ALA A 2 -1.73 8.03 -23.26
C ALA A 2 -0.43 8.40 -24.00
N ASN A 3 0.68 8.26 -23.29
CA ASN A 3 1.99 8.44 -23.90
C ASN A 3 2.34 7.18 -24.70
N ASP A 4 2.37 7.30 -26.04
CA ASP A 4 2.72 6.21 -26.96
C ASP A 4 4.06 5.54 -26.60
N GLU A 5 5.01 6.30 -26.00
CA GLU A 5 6.27 5.75 -25.48
C GLU A 5 5.97 4.64 -24.46
N HIS A 6 5.14 4.92 -23.46
CA HIS A 6 4.81 3.99 -22.37
C HIS A 6 4.17 2.72 -22.91
N VAL A 7 3.21 2.86 -23.82
CA VAL A 7 2.51 1.73 -24.43
C VAL A 7 3.48 0.86 -25.23
N SER A 8 4.40 1.48 -25.98
CA SER A 8 5.40 0.76 -26.76
C SER A 8 6.31 -0.12 -25.91
N ILE A 9 6.55 0.27 -24.65
CA ILE A 9 7.37 -0.48 -23.71
C ILE A 9 6.65 -1.75 -23.26
N PHE A 10 5.36 -1.68 -22.93
CA PHE A 10 4.58 -2.87 -22.56
C PHE A 10 4.50 -3.87 -23.73
N ARG A 11 4.45 -3.39 -24.97
CA ARG A 11 4.48 -4.25 -26.17
C ARG A 11 5.82 -4.91 -26.46
N LYS A 12 6.92 -4.35 -25.95
CA LYS A 12 8.28 -4.94 -26.08
C LYS A 12 8.51 -6.10 -25.12
N GLY A 13 7.57 -6.37 -24.22
CA GLY A 13 7.59 -7.51 -23.32
C GLY A 13 8.25 -7.25 -21.96
N PRO A 14 8.27 -8.28 -21.09
CA PRO A 14 8.69 -8.22 -19.69
C PRO A 14 9.96 -7.44 -19.39
N ASP A 15 11.04 -7.72 -20.14
CA ASP A 15 12.37 -7.15 -19.89
C ASP A 15 12.43 -5.65 -20.19
N ALA A 16 11.71 -5.22 -21.22
CA ALA A 16 11.61 -3.80 -21.56
C ALA A 16 10.83 -3.03 -20.50
N VAL A 17 9.73 -3.62 -20.00
CA VAL A 17 8.98 -3.04 -18.87
C VAL A 17 9.89 -2.97 -17.65
N LYS A 18 10.61 -4.05 -17.30
CA LYS A 18 11.55 -4.08 -16.17
C LYS A 18 12.62 -2.98 -16.25
N LYS A 19 13.25 -2.84 -17.41
CA LYS A 19 14.26 -1.79 -17.64
C LYS A 19 13.65 -0.39 -17.55
N TYR A 20 12.45 -0.21 -18.09
CA TYR A 20 11.74 1.06 -18.00
C TYR A 20 11.35 1.41 -16.57
N MET A 21 10.90 0.42 -15.78
CA MET A 21 10.63 0.55 -14.35
C MET A 21 11.83 1.04 -13.58
N ALA A 22 12.97 0.37 -13.76
CA ALA A 22 14.20 0.72 -13.06
C ALA A 22 14.66 2.15 -13.40
N ALA A 23 14.31 2.65 -14.59
CA ALA A 23 14.72 3.98 -15.05
C ALA A 23 13.74 5.11 -14.71
N LYS A 24 12.42 4.88 -14.82
CA LYS A 24 11.39 5.94 -14.75
C LYS A 24 10.27 5.67 -13.72
N GLY A 25 10.18 4.46 -13.16
CA GLY A 25 9.03 4.04 -12.36
C GLY A 25 7.74 3.87 -13.19
N LEU A 26 6.67 3.33 -12.58
CA LEU A 26 5.35 3.15 -13.22
C LEU A 26 4.21 3.90 -12.50
N ARG A 27 4.55 4.89 -11.67
CA ARG A 27 3.52 5.64 -10.95
C ARG A 27 2.83 6.63 -11.88
N SER A 28 1.51 6.72 -11.77
CA SER A 28 0.71 7.73 -12.44
C SER A 28 0.89 7.76 -13.97
N LEU A 29 1.22 6.63 -14.59
CA LEU A 29 1.29 6.55 -16.03
C LEU A 29 -0.09 6.78 -16.64
N ASP A 30 -0.15 7.58 -17.70
CA ASP A 30 -1.34 7.63 -18.54
C ASP A 30 -1.25 6.53 -19.60
N LEU A 31 -2.06 5.49 -19.39
CA LEU A 31 -2.25 4.31 -20.24
C LEU A 31 -3.73 4.20 -20.66
N SER A 32 -4.45 5.32 -20.69
CA SER A 32 -5.87 5.40 -21.05
C SER A 32 -6.09 5.22 -22.55
N ASP A 33 -7.26 4.71 -22.93
CA ASP A 33 -7.67 4.47 -24.33
C ASP A 33 -6.78 3.47 -25.07
N GLN A 34 -6.15 2.53 -24.37
CA GLN A 34 -5.21 1.56 -24.94
C GLN A 34 -5.75 0.13 -24.96
N ILE A 35 -5.23 -0.66 -25.90
CA ILE A 35 -5.52 -2.09 -26.03
C ILE A 35 -4.28 -2.88 -25.59
N PHE A 36 -4.45 -3.66 -24.52
CA PHE A 36 -3.42 -4.49 -23.88
C PHE A 36 -3.63 -5.99 -24.08
N ASP A 37 -4.47 -6.38 -25.03
CA ASP A 37 -4.86 -7.77 -25.24
C ASP A 37 -3.66 -8.70 -25.45
N GLY A 38 -3.71 -9.86 -24.80
CA GLY A 38 -2.68 -10.90 -24.88
C GLY A 38 -1.34 -10.52 -24.26
N LEU A 39 -1.21 -9.33 -23.65
CA LEU A 39 0.01 -8.96 -22.96
C LEU A 39 0.19 -9.79 -21.69
N ASN A 40 1.42 -10.24 -21.51
CA ASN A 40 1.87 -10.87 -20.27
C ASN A 40 2.54 -9.80 -19.42
N PHE A 41 1.88 -9.40 -18.32
CA PHE A 41 2.51 -8.54 -17.34
C PHE A 41 3.20 -9.44 -16.32
N PRO A 42 4.53 -9.34 -16.18
CA PRO A 42 5.25 -10.07 -15.15
C PRO A 42 4.62 -9.87 -13.78
N SER A 43 4.53 -10.96 -13.03
CA SER A 43 4.07 -10.94 -11.65
C SER A 43 4.94 -10.01 -10.79
N GLY A 44 4.31 -9.28 -9.87
CA GLY A 44 5.00 -8.44 -8.89
C GLY A 44 5.12 -6.96 -9.28
N TYR A 45 4.59 -6.56 -10.42
CA TYR A 45 4.54 -5.13 -10.79
C TYR A 45 3.43 -4.38 -10.06
N VAL A 46 3.83 -3.24 -9.49
CA VAL A 46 2.96 -2.32 -8.78
C VAL A 46 2.78 -1.06 -9.63
N LEU A 47 1.55 -0.84 -10.10
CA LEU A 47 1.14 0.25 -11.00
C LEU A 47 0.32 1.31 -10.26
N VAL A 48 0.91 1.90 -9.22
CA VAL A 48 0.20 2.84 -8.34
C VAL A 48 -0.29 4.08 -9.11
N GLY A 49 -1.58 4.40 -8.98
CA GLY A 49 -2.16 5.61 -9.57
C GLY A 49 -2.21 5.62 -11.11
N THR A 50 -1.91 4.49 -11.76
CA THR A 50 -1.90 4.40 -13.23
C THR A 50 -3.31 4.60 -13.78
N LYS A 51 -3.42 5.41 -14.84
CA LYS A 51 -4.68 5.65 -15.54
C LYS A 51 -4.83 4.65 -16.66
N PHE A 52 -5.86 3.83 -16.57
CA PHE A 52 -6.25 2.85 -17.57
C PHE A 52 -7.62 3.15 -18.15
N GLU A 53 -8.15 4.35 -17.95
CA GLU A 53 -9.52 4.71 -18.33
C GLU A 53 -9.79 4.36 -19.81
N ASN A 54 -10.94 3.74 -20.08
CA ASN A 54 -11.35 3.23 -21.40
C ASN A 54 -10.41 2.19 -22.04
N SER A 55 -9.48 1.59 -21.30
CA SER A 55 -8.56 0.59 -21.83
C SER A 55 -9.15 -0.82 -21.84
N ARG A 56 -8.61 -1.68 -22.72
CA ARG A 56 -9.03 -3.08 -22.86
C ARG A 56 -7.91 -4.03 -22.47
N PHE A 57 -8.25 -5.02 -21.65
CA PHE A 57 -7.41 -6.12 -21.24
C PHE A 57 -8.14 -7.42 -21.53
N GLN A 58 -7.88 -8.00 -22.70
CA GLN A 58 -8.41 -9.32 -23.05
C GLN A 58 -7.31 -10.37 -23.07
N ASP A 59 -7.56 -11.53 -22.43
CA ASP A 59 -6.68 -12.70 -22.45
C ASP A 59 -5.26 -12.39 -21.95
N CYS A 60 -5.15 -11.41 -21.07
CA CYS A 60 -3.88 -11.04 -20.45
C CYS A 60 -3.55 -12.00 -19.30
N ASP A 61 -2.31 -12.46 -19.23
CA ASP A 61 -1.79 -13.14 -18.04
C ASP A 61 -1.24 -12.06 -17.11
N ILE A 62 -2.06 -11.69 -16.13
CA ILE A 62 -1.84 -10.51 -15.32
C ILE A 62 -2.02 -10.91 -13.87
N SER A 63 -0.96 -10.74 -13.09
CA SER A 63 -1.03 -10.52 -11.65
C SER A 63 -0.65 -9.07 -11.38
N LEU A 64 -1.57 -8.14 -11.69
CA LEU A 64 -1.32 -6.71 -11.55
C LEU A 64 -1.71 -6.26 -10.15
N HIS A 65 -0.77 -5.61 -9.48
CA HIS A 65 -1.04 -4.85 -8.27
C HIS A 65 -1.26 -3.39 -8.68
N VAL A 66 -2.51 -2.93 -8.64
CA VAL A 66 -2.93 -1.64 -9.19
C VAL A 66 -3.60 -0.77 -8.13
N PRO A 67 -2.91 -0.42 -7.03
CA PRO A 67 -3.50 0.42 -6.00
C PRO A 67 -3.74 1.82 -6.57
N ASN A 68 -4.87 2.43 -6.22
CA ASN A 68 -5.28 3.75 -6.73
C ASN A 68 -5.40 3.87 -8.25
N ALA A 69 -5.46 2.76 -9.00
CA ALA A 69 -5.57 2.84 -10.46
C ALA A 69 -6.96 3.32 -10.89
N ASN A 70 -6.99 4.15 -11.93
CA ASN A 70 -8.25 4.53 -12.58
C ASN A 70 -8.56 3.50 -13.68
N LEU A 71 -9.50 2.60 -13.42
CA LEU A 71 -9.99 1.57 -14.33
C LEU A 71 -11.40 1.90 -14.85
N ARG A 72 -11.80 3.19 -14.84
CA ARG A 72 -13.12 3.62 -15.31
C ARG A 72 -13.33 3.20 -16.77
N ASN A 73 -14.51 2.64 -17.07
CA ASN A 73 -14.88 2.14 -18.39
C ASN A 73 -13.90 1.11 -19.01
N CYS A 74 -13.04 0.48 -18.20
CA CYS A 74 -12.17 -0.58 -18.70
C CYS A 74 -12.96 -1.80 -19.10
N VAL A 75 -12.44 -2.55 -20.08
CA VAL A 75 -12.90 -3.91 -20.36
C VAL A 75 -11.85 -4.88 -19.85
N LEU A 76 -12.19 -5.64 -18.80
CA LEU A 76 -11.33 -6.62 -18.14
C LEU A 76 -11.87 -8.02 -18.43
N ARG A 77 -11.18 -8.78 -19.30
CA ARG A 77 -11.63 -10.10 -19.74
C ARG A 77 -10.54 -11.15 -19.68
N GLY A 78 -10.82 -12.26 -18.99
CA GLY A 78 -10.06 -13.50 -19.13
C GLY A 78 -9.78 -14.23 -17.82
N ARG A 79 -9.82 -15.56 -17.86
CA ARG A 79 -9.69 -16.45 -16.69
C ARG A 79 -8.34 -16.41 -15.97
N LYS A 80 -7.32 -15.86 -16.61
CA LYS A 80 -5.96 -15.72 -16.04
C LYS A 80 -5.69 -14.33 -15.46
N LEU A 81 -6.62 -13.41 -15.62
CA LEU A 81 -6.50 -12.05 -15.11
C LEU A 81 -6.75 -12.07 -13.60
N LYS A 82 -5.68 -12.24 -12.82
CA LYS A 82 -5.68 -12.12 -11.36
C LYS A 82 -5.38 -10.68 -11.00
N ILE A 83 -6.42 -9.88 -10.80
CA ILE A 83 -6.21 -8.50 -10.37
C ILE A 83 -6.17 -8.45 -8.86
N ARG A 84 -4.99 -8.18 -8.31
CA ARG A 84 -4.87 -7.76 -6.92
C ARG A 84 -5.04 -6.24 -6.90
N MET A 85 -6.29 -5.80 -6.95
CA MET A 85 -6.61 -4.43 -6.58
C MET A 85 -6.37 -4.32 -5.08
N VAL A 86 -5.70 -3.28 -4.61
CA VAL A 86 -5.57 -2.97 -3.18
C VAL A 86 -5.89 -1.50 -3.05
N GLY A 87 -6.98 -1.16 -2.35
CA GLY A 87 -7.34 0.21 -1.99
C GLY A 87 -7.67 1.15 -3.18
N ASN A 88 -8.86 1.76 -3.12
CA ASN A 88 -9.23 2.97 -3.88
C ASN A 88 -9.14 2.93 -5.42
N ALA A 89 -9.04 1.76 -6.04
CA ALA A 89 -9.17 1.64 -7.50
C ALA A 89 -10.57 2.11 -7.97
N ILE A 90 -10.62 2.89 -9.05
CA ILE A 90 -11.88 3.39 -9.61
C ILE A 90 -12.37 2.40 -10.67
N LEU A 91 -13.47 1.70 -10.41
CA LEU A 91 -14.07 0.69 -11.30
C LEU A 91 -15.39 1.15 -11.96
N GLU A 92 -15.70 2.43 -11.86
CA GLU A 92 -16.95 2.99 -12.39
C GLU A 92 -17.11 2.67 -13.89
N GLY A 93 -18.20 2.04 -14.27
CA GLY A 93 -18.48 1.67 -15.66
C GLY A 93 -17.59 0.55 -16.23
N ALA A 94 -16.69 -0.03 -15.44
CA ALA A 94 -15.83 -1.12 -15.90
C ALA A 94 -16.66 -2.36 -16.23
N GLU A 95 -16.27 -3.10 -17.26
CA GLU A 95 -16.89 -4.36 -17.66
C GLU A 95 -15.98 -5.53 -17.30
N LEU A 96 -16.48 -6.44 -16.47
CA LEU A 96 -15.75 -7.57 -15.91
C LEU A 96 -16.26 -8.88 -16.52
N TYR A 97 -15.38 -9.63 -17.18
CA TYR A 97 -15.73 -10.89 -17.86
C TYR A 97 -14.76 -12.01 -17.51
N ASP A 98 -15.30 -13.14 -17.07
CA ASP A 98 -14.55 -14.37 -16.81
C ASP A 98 -13.37 -14.16 -15.82
N LEU A 99 -13.56 -13.32 -14.79
CA LEU A 99 -12.52 -12.98 -13.81
C LEU A 99 -12.61 -13.79 -12.52
N ASP A 100 -11.47 -14.07 -11.91
CA ASP A 100 -11.38 -14.58 -10.54
C ASP A 100 -10.88 -13.47 -9.60
N LEU A 101 -11.81 -12.94 -8.82
CA LEU A 101 -11.58 -11.91 -7.80
C LEU A 101 -11.69 -12.49 -6.37
N THR A 102 -11.64 -13.81 -6.21
CA THR A 102 -11.76 -14.47 -4.88
C THR A 102 -10.60 -14.12 -3.95
N ILE A 103 -9.42 -13.86 -4.52
CA ILE A 103 -8.18 -13.50 -3.82
C ILE A 103 -7.86 -11.99 -3.85
N THR A 104 -8.80 -11.18 -4.34
CA THR A 104 -8.62 -9.73 -4.40
C THR A 104 -8.92 -9.12 -3.03
N ASP A 105 -7.92 -8.46 -2.45
CA ASP A 105 -8.01 -7.84 -1.12
C ASP A 105 -8.47 -6.37 -1.23
N GLY A 106 -9.33 -5.89 -0.34
CA GLY A 106 -9.68 -4.45 -0.30
C GLY A 106 -10.63 -3.95 -1.41
N LEU A 107 -11.26 -4.86 -2.16
CA LEU A 107 -12.39 -4.53 -3.03
C LEU A 107 -13.66 -4.35 -2.19
N SER A 108 -14.35 -3.24 -2.36
CA SER A 108 -15.60 -2.91 -1.65
C SER A 108 -16.84 -3.26 -2.47
N GLN A 109 -17.97 -3.45 -1.79
CA GLN A 109 -19.25 -3.67 -2.47
C GLN A 109 -19.63 -2.48 -3.35
N GLN A 110 -19.36 -1.25 -2.93
CA GLN A 110 -19.64 -0.05 -3.72
C GLN A 110 -18.87 -0.05 -5.06
N GLN A 111 -17.63 -0.54 -5.07
CA GLN A 111 -16.85 -0.65 -6.31
C GLN A 111 -17.47 -1.69 -7.25
N ILE A 112 -17.88 -2.85 -6.73
CA ILE A 112 -18.61 -3.87 -7.50
C ILE A 112 -19.91 -3.29 -8.06
N ASP A 113 -20.70 -2.60 -7.24
CA ASP A 113 -21.97 -1.98 -7.64
C ASP A 113 -21.77 -0.85 -8.67
N SER A 114 -20.57 -0.28 -8.77
CA SER A 114 -20.25 0.76 -9.77
C SER A 114 -19.83 0.19 -11.14
N THR A 115 -19.53 -1.11 -11.23
CA THR A 115 -19.18 -1.76 -12.51
C THR A 115 -20.40 -1.85 -13.41
N LYS A 116 -20.19 -1.92 -14.73
CA LYS A 116 -21.30 -2.02 -15.70
C LYS A 116 -21.77 -3.45 -15.92
N VAL A 117 -20.85 -4.41 -15.96
CA VAL A 117 -21.12 -5.81 -16.29
C VAL A 117 -20.23 -6.72 -15.46
N GLY A 118 -20.78 -7.85 -14.98
CA GLY A 118 -20.01 -8.94 -14.38
C GLY A 118 -20.52 -10.29 -14.85
N VAL A 119 -19.91 -10.83 -15.91
CA VAL A 119 -20.25 -12.14 -16.48
C VAL A 119 -19.20 -13.15 -16.05
N ASN A 120 -19.63 -14.25 -15.41
CA ASN A 120 -18.74 -15.30 -14.90
C ASN A 120 -17.63 -14.78 -13.97
N VAL A 121 -17.91 -13.72 -13.21
CA VAL A 121 -16.98 -13.17 -12.22
C VAL A 121 -17.12 -13.96 -10.91
N GLN A 122 -16.01 -14.52 -10.43
CA GLN A 122 -15.94 -15.12 -9.10
C GLN A 122 -15.53 -14.04 -8.10
N LEU A 123 -16.34 -13.84 -7.07
CA LEU A 123 -16.12 -12.82 -6.05
C LEU A 123 -15.65 -13.45 -4.74
N ASN A 124 -14.96 -12.66 -3.92
CA ASN A 124 -14.65 -13.00 -2.54
C ASN A 124 -15.95 -13.25 -1.73
N GLU A 125 -15.90 -14.10 -0.70
CA GLU A 125 -17.04 -14.52 0.13
C GLU A 125 -17.84 -13.38 0.78
N TYR A 126 -17.22 -12.21 0.96
CA TYR A 126 -17.87 -11.02 1.55
C TYR A 126 -18.52 -10.09 0.51
N LEU A 127 -18.35 -10.36 -0.79
CA LEU A 127 -18.89 -9.56 -1.87
C LEU A 127 -20.04 -10.30 -2.56
N ARG A 128 -21.03 -9.54 -3.01
CA ARG A 128 -22.14 -10.06 -3.82
C ARG A 128 -22.08 -9.47 -5.23
N PRO A 129 -22.53 -10.22 -6.25
CA PRO A 129 -22.76 -9.65 -7.58
C PRO A 129 -23.61 -8.38 -7.49
N ALA A 130 -23.31 -7.38 -8.32
CA ALA A 130 -24.11 -6.17 -8.35
C ALA A 130 -25.53 -6.49 -8.84
N GLU A 131 -26.53 -5.78 -8.31
CA GLU A 131 -27.95 -6.10 -8.55
C GLU A 131 -28.36 -5.96 -10.03
N HIS A 132 -27.67 -5.11 -10.79
CA HIS A 132 -27.90 -4.89 -12.22
C HIS A 132 -27.08 -5.80 -13.13
N TRP A 133 -26.22 -6.67 -12.59
CA TRP A 133 -25.56 -7.67 -13.42
C TRP A 133 -26.61 -8.66 -13.92
N GLU A 134 -26.68 -8.85 -15.24
CA GLU A 134 -27.58 -9.86 -15.80
C GLU A 134 -27.20 -11.24 -15.24
N PRO A 135 -28.15 -12.01 -14.70
CA PRO A 135 -27.90 -13.39 -14.33
C PRO A 135 -27.33 -14.13 -15.53
N THR A 136 -26.21 -14.82 -15.36
CA THR A 136 -25.60 -15.68 -16.40
C THR A 136 -26.41 -16.94 -16.67
N GLU A 137 -27.74 -16.90 -16.48
CA GLU A 137 -28.64 -18.01 -16.72
C GLU A 137 -28.65 -18.38 -18.22
N GLY A 138 -27.83 -19.38 -18.55
CA GLY A 138 -28.24 -20.44 -19.46
C GLY A 138 -28.40 -20.09 -20.94
N LYS A 139 -27.55 -19.20 -21.49
CA LYS A 139 -27.29 -19.19 -22.94
C LYS A 139 -26.12 -20.10 -23.35
N GLU A 140 -25.70 -21.02 -22.49
CA GLU A 140 -24.91 -22.17 -22.96
C GLU A 140 -25.82 -23.05 -23.83
N GLY A 141 -25.50 -23.08 -25.12
CA GLY A 141 -26.24 -23.83 -26.11
C GLY A 141 -26.42 -25.30 -25.70
N LYS A 142 -27.60 -25.84 -26.00
CA LYS A 142 -27.88 -27.27 -25.98
C LYS A 142 -26.87 -28.04 -26.84
N THR A 143 -25.73 -28.43 -26.29
CA THR A 143 -24.98 -29.59 -26.76
C THR A 143 -25.66 -30.82 -26.16
N GLN A 144 -26.30 -31.60 -27.03
CA GLN A 144 -26.87 -32.90 -26.70
C GLN A 144 -25.77 -33.82 -26.15
N GLY A 145 -26.05 -34.49 -25.02
CA GLY A 145 -25.48 -35.79 -24.70
C GLY A 145 -24.19 -35.79 -23.89
N GLY A 146 -24.27 -35.46 -22.60
CA GLY A 146 -23.25 -35.80 -21.61
C GLY A 146 -23.90 -35.96 -20.25
N ASN A 147 -23.70 -37.13 -19.61
CA ASN A 147 -24.29 -37.45 -18.31
C ASN A 147 -23.99 -36.36 -17.26
N PRO A 148 -24.96 -36.00 -16.40
CA PRO A 148 -24.73 -35.02 -15.34
C PRO A 148 -23.73 -35.56 -14.32
N PRO A 149 -22.79 -34.74 -13.82
CA PRO A 149 -21.98 -35.09 -12.65
C PRO A 149 -22.89 -35.21 -11.40
N PRO A 150 -22.47 -36.01 -10.40
CA PRO A 150 -23.28 -36.27 -9.21
C PRO A 150 -23.57 -34.97 -8.44
N SER A 151 -24.83 -34.78 -8.06
CA SER A 151 -25.29 -33.67 -7.23
C SER A 151 -24.51 -33.59 -5.93
N ILE A 152 -23.77 -32.50 -5.74
CA ILE A 152 -23.24 -32.12 -4.43
C ILE A 152 -24.38 -31.45 -3.68
N THR A 153 -24.96 -32.17 -2.73
CA THR A 153 -25.90 -31.61 -1.75
C THR A 153 -25.17 -30.55 -0.92
N PRO A 154 -25.68 -29.31 -0.81
CA PRO A 154 -25.06 -28.30 0.04
C PRO A 154 -25.17 -28.73 1.52
N HIS A 155 -24.02 -28.77 2.20
CA HIS A 155 -23.98 -28.96 3.64
C HIS A 155 -24.69 -27.78 4.32
N ARG A 156 -25.81 -28.08 4.97
CA ARG A 156 -26.52 -27.14 5.84
C ARG A 156 -25.60 -26.80 7.02
N PRO A 157 -25.28 -25.52 7.30
CA PRO A 157 -24.49 -25.17 8.46
C PRO A 157 -25.24 -25.56 9.73
N ASN A 158 -24.52 -26.22 10.65
CA ASN A 158 -25.03 -26.65 11.94
C ASN A 158 -25.33 -25.42 12.81
N PRO A 159 -26.60 -25.15 13.19
CA PRO A 159 -26.95 -23.96 13.97
C PRO A 159 -26.47 -24.01 15.44
N ASN A 160 -25.75 -25.06 15.86
CA ASN A 160 -25.28 -25.26 17.24
C ASN A 160 -23.76 -25.16 17.45
N SER A 161 -22.98 -24.57 16.53
CA SER A 161 -21.52 -24.43 16.72
C SER A 161 -21.06 -23.17 17.47
N ASN A 162 -21.96 -22.46 18.16
CA ASN A 162 -21.59 -21.37 19.08
C ASN A 162 -21.17 -21.93 20.46
N LYS A 163 -20.03 -22.62 20.48
CA LYS A 163 -19.27 -22.90 21.71
C LYS A 163 -17.80 -22.68 21.39
N TYR A 164 -17.31 -21.48 21.67
CA TYR A 164 -15.89 -21.26 21.86
C TYR A 164 -15.40 -22.20 22.97
N PRO A 165 -14.36 -23.02 22.76
CA PRO A 165 -13.72 -23.70 23.87
C PRO A 165 -12.95 -22.67 24.72
N ASP A 166 -13.21 -22.68 26.02
CA ASP A 166 -12.46 -21.98 27.08
C ASP A 166 -10.99 -22.46 27.11
N LEU A 167 -10.18 -21.97 26.18
CA LEU A 167 -8.75 -22.24 26.08
C LEU A 167 -7.96 -20.93 26.15
N TRP A 168 -8.12 -20.22 27.26
CA TRP A 168 -7.11 -19.28 27.75
C TRP A 168 -6.80 -19.69 29.18
N PRO A 169 -5.59 -20.21 29.48
CA PRO A 169 -5.22 -20.46 30.87
C PRO A 169 -5.17 -19.13 31.62
N ASP A 170 -5.73 -19.10 32.83
CA ASP A 170 -5.59 -18.00 33.77
C ASP A 170 -4.11 -17.68 33.98
N VAL A 171 -3.62 -16.62 33.33
CA VAL A 171 -2.27 -16.11 33.56
C VAL A 171 -2.33 -15.24 34.81
N PRO A 172 -1.68 -15.62 35.93
CA PRO A 172 -1.62 -14.76 37.10
C PRO A 172 -0.87 -13.49 36.73
N MET A 173 -1.56 -12.35 36.81
CA MET A 173 -0.95 -11.02 36.71
C MET A 173 0.02 -10.85 37.87
N SER A 174 1.32 -11.02 37.61
CA SER A 174 2.36 -10.61 38.55
C SER A 174 2.28 -9.09 38.75
N PRO A 175 2.38 -8.60 39.99
CA PRO A 175 2.40 -7.16 40.25
C PRO A 175 3.61 -6.52 39.54
N PRO A 176 3.49 -5.25 39.11
CA PRO A 176 4.57 -4.55 38.43
C PRO A 176 5.82 -4.55 39.33
N GLY A 177 6.91 -5.10 38.80
CA GLY A 177 8.22 -5.04 39.43
C GLY A 177 8.68 -3.59 39.62
N PRO A 178 9.60 -3.33 40.57
CA PRO A 178 10.05 -1.98 40.87
C PRO A 178 10.62 -1.33 39.62
N SER A 179 10.14 -0.12 39.34
CA SER A 179 10.57 0.77 38.26
C SER A 179 12.08 0.81 38.16
N GLY A 180 12.64 0.01 37.24
CA GLY A 180 14.04 0.09 36.88
C GLY A 180 14.32 1.49 36.36
N GLN A 181 15.28 2.17 36.98
CA GLN A 181 15.80 3.45 36.53
C GLN A 181 16.22 3.32 35.05
N ILE A 182 15.42 3.89 34.16
CA ILE A 182 15.86 4.17 32.79
C ILE A 182 16.97 5.20 32.97
N ARG A 183 18.21 4.74 32.83
CA ARG A 183 19.39 5.60 32.78
C ARG A 183 19.13 6.72 31.79
N ASP A 184 19.45 7.94 32.19
CA ASP A 184 19.46 9.12 31.34
C ASP A 184 20.29 8.81 30.09
N LEU A 185 19.61 8.55 28.98
CA LEU A 185 20.20 8.54 27.65
C LEU A 185 20.48 10.00 27.32
N GLU A 186 21.69 10.44 27.64
CA GLU A 186 22.24 11.69 27.13
C GLU A 186 22.19 11.63 25.60
N VAL A 187 21.23 12.34 25.01
CA VAL A 187 21.12 12.55 23.57
C VAL A 187 22.24 13.53 23.21
N SER A 188 23.44 13.00 22.99
CA SER A 188 24.54 13.74 22.40
C SER A 188 24.08 14.31 21.06
N SER A 189 24.25 15.63 20.88
CA SER A 189 23.92 16.40 19.66
C SER A 189 24.83 16.08 18.47
N GLY A 190 25.44 14.89 18.45
CA GLY A 190 26.32 14.44 17.40
C GLY A 190 25.61 14.40 16.05
N ALA A 191 26.27 14.93 15.02
CA ALA A 191 25.85 14.86 13.63
C ALA A 191 25.31 13.45 13.32
N GLN A 192 24.15 13.40 12.68
CA GLN A 192 23.44 12.15 12.41
C GLN A 192 24.33 11.23 11.57
N VAL A 193 25.02 10.27 12.21
CA VAL A 193 25.89 9.32 11.52
C VAL A 193 24.98 8.30 10.87
N PHE A 194 24.82 8.40 9.55
CA PHE A 194 24.20 7.33 8.77
C PHE A 194 24.96 6.02 9.01
N PRO A 195 24.26 4.89 9.19
CA PRO A 195 24.93 3.61 9.39
C PRO A 195 25.91 3.33 8.25
N THR A 196 27.03 2.69 8.58
CA THR A 196 27.98 2.20 7.58
C THR A 196 27.29 1.22 6.62
N THR A 197 27.84 1.00 5.42
CA THR A 197 27.27 0.05 4.44
C THR A 197 27.07 -1.34 5.05
N SER A 198 28.03 -1.82 5.85
CA SER A 198 27.95 -3.11 6.55
C SER A 198 26.83 -3.13 7.62
N GLU A 199 26.67 -2.07 8.39
CA GLU A 199 25.58 -1.97 9.37
C GLU A 199 24.22 -1.88 8.70
N LEU A 200 24.11 -1.14 7.60
CA LEU A 200 22.89 -1.03 6.83
C LEU A 200 22.51 -2.38 6.20
N ALA A 201 23.48 -3.10 5.64
CA ALA A 201 23.28 -4.46 5.11
C ALA A 201 22.65 -5.38 6.17
N LYS A 202 23.27 -5.42 7.36
CA LYS A 202 22.80 -6.22 8.49
C LYS A 202 21.40 -5.81 8.95
N ARG A 203 21.09 -4.52 8.95
CA ARG A 203 19.75 -4.02 9.34
C ARG A 203 18.70 -4.37 8.30
N ILE A 204 19.02 -4.26 7.01
CA ILE A 204 18.13 -4.70 5.93
C ILE A 204 17.88 -6.19 6.07
N GLU A 205 18.92 -7.00 6.25
CA GLU A 205 18.80 -8.46 6.40
C GLU A 205 17.90 -8.85 7.58
N VAL A 206 18.13 -8.28 8.76
CA VAL A 206 17.38 -8.59 9.98
C VAL A 206 15.94 -8.07 9.92
N ASN A 207 15.71 -6.90 9.32
CA ASN A 207 14.42 -6.22 9.40
C ASN A 207 13.63 -6.24 8.08
N ASN A 208 14.10 -6.89 7.00
CA ASN A 208 13.52 -6.80 5.66
C ASN A 208 11.99 -6.98 5.66
N LEU A 209 11.52 -8.08 6.25
CA LEU A 209 10.10 -8.41 6.32
C LEU A 209 9.31 -7.36 7.12
N SER A 210 9.85 -6.92 8.26
CA SER A 210 9.22 -5.91 9.13
C SER A 210 9.13 -4.55 8.43
N VAL A 211 10.18 -4.16 7.71
CA VAL A 211 10.24 -2.93 6.90
C VAL A 211 9.19 -2.99 5.80
N ARG A 212 9.09 -4.11 5.08
CA ARG A 212 8.09 -4.28 4.02
C ARG A 212 6.67 -4.22 4.56
N LEU A 213 6.35 -4.96 5.62
CA LEU A 213 5.02 -4.96 6.23
C LEU A 213 4.62 -3.58 6.78
N THR A 214 5.56 -2.93 7.47
CA THR A 214 5.36 -1.58 8.02
C THR A 214 5.21 -0.56 6.90
N GLY A 215 6.01 -0.68 5.84
CA GLY A 215 5.96 0.19 4.67
C GLY A 215 4.65 0.07 3.90
N VAL A 216 4.16 -1.16 3.63
CA VAL A 216 2.85 -1.36 2.99
C VAL A 216 1.73 -0.76 3.85
N SER A 217 1.74 -1.03 5.16
CA SER A 217 0.75 -0.46 6.08
C SER A 217 0.80 1.08 6.11
N LEU A 218 1.99 1.66 5.97
CA LEU A 218 2.20 3.11 5.90
C LEU A 218 1.70 3.70 4.58
N VAL A 219 1.86 3.00 3.44
CA VAL A 219 1.26 3.40 2.16
C VAL A 219 -0.26 3.49 2.30
N ASP A 220 -0.90 2.44 2.80
CA ASP A 220 -2.36 2.42 3.01
C ASP A 220 -2.83 3.53 3.96
N ALA A 221 -2.06 3.77 5.03
CA ALA A 221 -2.36 4.84 5.99
C ALA A 221 -2.23 6.25 5.37
N ILE A 222 -1.22 6.48 4.51
CA ILE A 222 -1.06 7.74 3.78
C ILE A 222 -2.23 7.95 2.81
N ASP A 223 -2.59 6.90 2.06
CA ASP A 223 -3.64 6.97 1.06
C ASP A 223 -5.02 7.27 1.67
N GLY A 224 -5.39 6.55 2.72
CA GLY A 224 -6.60 6.82 3.49
C GLY A 224 -6.60 8.24 4.11
N PHE A 225 -5.43 8.83 4.33
CA PHE A 225 -5.33 10.19 4.83
C PHE A 225 -5.42 11.27 3.74
N LEU A 226 -4.85 11.02 2.57
CA LEU A 226 -5.02 11.88 1.39
C LEU A 226 -6.51 12.08 1.08
N LEU A 227 -7.30 10.99 1.13
CA LEU A 227 -8.76 11.04 0.96
C LEU A 227 -9.43 11.93 2.02
N LYS A 228 -9.02 11.82 3.29
CA LYS A 228 -9.56 12.66 4.38
C LYS A 228 -9.23 14.14 4.19
N ILE A 229 -8.00 14.47 3.75
CA ILE A 229 -7.61 15.86 3.45
C ILE A 229 -8.48 16.44 2.35
N GLU A 230 -8.73 15.64 1.30
CA GLU A 230 -9.57 16.03 0.18
C GLU A 230 -11.02 16.32 0.60
N GLN A 231 -11.60 15.45 1.43
CA GLN A 231 -12.99 15.58 1.90
C GLN A 231 -13.19 16.63 3.01
N SER A 232 -12.11 17.05 3.69
CA SER A 232 -12.25 17.92 4.86
C SER A 232 -12.54 19.36 4.48
N ASN A 233 -13.74 19.88 4.75
CA ASN A 233 -14.05 21.30 4.49
C ASN A 233 -13.49 22.26 5.54
N SER A 234 -12.94 21.75 6.65
CA SER A 234 -12.41 22.57 7.74
C SER A 234 -10.95 22.97 7.57
N LEU A 235 -10.23 22.36 6.62
CA LEU A 235 -8.82 22.67 6.38
C LEU A 235 -8.67 23.86 5.44
N GLU A 236 -7.76 24.76 5.79
CA GLU A 236 -7.30 25.82 4.91
C GLU A 236 -6.78 25.26 3.58
N THR A 237 -7.20 25.86 2.46
CA THR A 237 -6.87 25.40 1.11
C THR A 237 -5.36 25.29 0.88
N GLU A 238 -4.58 26.28 1.32
CA GLU A 238 -3.12 26.26 1.18
C GLU A 238 -2.51 25.05 1.90
N PHE A 239 -2.99 24.77 3.12
CA PHE A 239 -2.49 23.65 3.89
C PHE A 239 -2.91 22.30 3.29
N LYS A 240 -4.13 22.17 2.76
CA LYS A 240 -4.54 20.95 2.03
C LYS A 240 -3.57 20.62 0.90
N GLU A 241 -3.22 21.62 0.08
CA GLU A 241 -2.32 21.43 -1.05
C GLU A 241 -0.90 21.08 -0.59
N GLN A 242 -0.40 21.74 0.47
CA GLN A 242 0.90 21.40 1.08
C GLN A 242 0.91 19.96 1.62
N ALA A 243 -0.12 19.56 2.37
CA ALA A 243 -0.23 18.23 2.95
C ALA A 243 -0.37 17.15 1.87
N LYS A 244 -1.21 17.37 0.85
CA LYS A 244 -1.36 16.48 -0.31
C LYS A 244 -0.03 16.31 -1.04
N THR A 245 0.68 17.41 -1.31
CA THR A 245 1.98 17.39 -2.00
C THR A 245 3.00 16.58 -1.19
N PHE A 246 3.14 16.87 0.11
CA PHE A 246 4.06 16.13 0.98
C PHE A 246 3.71 14.65 1.03
N LEU A 247 2.47 14.29 1.34
CA LEU A 247 2.06 12.90 1.53
C LEU A 247 2.20 12.08 0.25
N THR A 248 1.87 12.67 -0.89
CA THR A 248 2.09 12.05 -2.20
C THR A 248 3.57 11.79 -2.44
N GLN A 249 4.45 12.76 -2.15
CA GLN A 249 5.90 12.60 -2.27
C GLN A 249 6.46 11.59 -1.26
N HIS A 250 5.95 11.59 -0.02
CA HIS A 250 6.36 10.66 1.03
C HIS A 250 6.01 9.21 0.68
N MET A 251 4.79 8.99 0.18
CA MET A 251 4.36 7.72 -0.38
C MET A 251 5.21 7.33 -1.60
N ALA A 252 5.54 8.30 -2.48
CA ALA A 252 6.44 8.12 -3.63
C ALA A 252 7.81 7.54 -3.24
N ASN A 253 8.42 8.15 -2.23
CA ASN A 253 9.73 7.75 -1.75
C ASN A 253 9.68 6.42 -0.99
N LEU A 254 8.60 6.18 -0.24
CA LEU A 254 8.40 4.94 0.50
C LEU A 254 8.33 3.72 -0.42
N GLU A 255 7.51 3.71 -1.48
CA GLU A 255 7.50 2.52 -2.34
C GLU A 255 8.79 2.40 -3.17
N THR A 256 9.47 3.51 -3.46
CA THR A 256 10.82 3.45 -4.09
C THR A 256 11.80 2.73 -3.17
N LEU A 257 11.78 3.03 -1.87
CA LEU A 257 12.52 2.30 -0.85
C LEU A 257 12.10 0.83 -0.82
N LEU A 258 10.80 0.53 -0.80
CA LEU A 258 10.30 -0.85 -0.76
C LEU A 258 10.71 -1.68 -1.99
N LEU A 259 10.76 -1.07 -3.17
CA LEU A 259 11.22 -1.70 -4.41
C LEU A 259 12.74 -1.90 -4.45
N ALA A 260 13.51 -1.06 -3.76
CA ALA A 260 14.97 -1.19 -3.68
C ALA A 260 15.42 -2.28 -2.69
N LEU A 261 14.54 -2.66 -1.74
CA LEU A 261 14.86 -3.73 -0.78
C LEU A 261 14.98 -5.09 -1.49
N PRO A 262 15.90 -5.96 -1.04
CA PRO A 262 15.97 -7.34 -1.52
C PRO A 262 14.69 -8.10 -1.19
N GLU A 263 14.41 -9.18 -1.93
CA GLU A 263 13.26 -10.03 -1.63
C GLU A 263 13.46 -10.76 -0.29
N PRO A 264 12.37 -11.09 0.45
CA PRO A 264 12.50 -11.81 1.70
C PRO A 264 13.24 -13.16 1.54
N GLY A 265 14.33 -13.34 2.28
CA GLY A 265 15.18 -14.53 2.21
C GLY A 265 16.32 -14.46 1.20
N GLU A 266 16.40 -13.39 0.41
CA GLU A 266 17.55 -13.12 -0.45
C GLU A 266 18.73 -12.57 0.37
N SER A 267 19.96 -12.99 0.04
CA SER A 267 21.17 -12.46 0.68
C SER A 267 21.38 -11.00 0.30
N VAL A 268 21.66 -10.15 1.28
CA VAL A 268 21.92 -8.72 1.05
C VAL A 268 23.36 -8.53 0.57
N SER A 269 23.55 -8.28 -0.73
CA SER A 269 24.86 -7.95 -1.31
C SER A 269 25.22 -6.48 -1.10
N GLU A 270 26.50 -6.13 -1.28
CA GLU A 270 26.96 -4.74 -1.24
C GLU A 270 26.26 -3.87 -2.30
N ASP A 271 26.10 -4.40 -3.52
CA ASP A 271 25.36 -3.74 -4.61
C ASP A 271 23.89 -3.43 -4.24
N THR A 272 23.22 -4.35 -3.52
CA THR A 272 21.86 -4.12 -3.02
C THR A 272 21.82 -3.00 -2.00
N VAL A 273 22.84 -2.90 -1.14
CA VAL A 273 22.93 -1.81 -0.15
C VAL A 273 23.21 -0.47 -0.83
N GLU A 274 24.13 -0.44 -1.79
CA GLU A 274 24.45 0.76 -2.56
C GLU A 274 23.24 1.28 -3.35
N SER A 275 22.41 0.39 -3.87
CA SER A 275 21.16 0.77 -4.55
C SER A 275 20.03 1.15 -3.59
N THR A 276 19.94 0.55 -2.40
CA THR A 276 18.91 0.88 -1.39
C THR A 276 19.18 2.22 -0.69
N LYS A 277 20.46 2.53 -0.45
CA LYS A 277 20.86 3.68 0.37
C LYS A 277 20.30 5.02 -0.12
N PRO A 278 20.38 5.40 -1.41
CA PRO A 278 19.79 6.66 -1.89
C PRO A 278 18.28 6.75 -1.70
N ALA A 279 17.55 5.64 -1.87
CA ALA A 279 16.11 5.59 -1.65
C ALA A 279 15.75 5.79 -0.17
N LEU A 280 16.52 5.18 0.73
CA LEU A 280 16.37 5.35 2.17
C LEU A 280 16.66 6.80 2.60
N GLU A 281 17.75 7.40 2.12
CA GLU A 281 18.11 8.78 2.41
C GLU A 281 17.03 9.76 1.95
N THR A 282 16.53 9.57 0.73
CA THR A 282 15.45 10.39 0.15
C THR A 282 14.17 10.27 0.96
N TYR A 283 13.78 9.04 1.35
CA TYR A 283 12.64 8.79 2.22
C TYR A 283 12.79 9.50 3.57
N LEU A 284 13.92 9.31 4.27
CA LEU A 284 14.15 9.89 5.60
C LEU A 284 14.20 11.42 5.56
N SER A 285 14.83 12.02 4.54
CA SER A 285 14.88 13.47 4.38
C SER A 285 13.49 14.05 4.17
N THR A 286 12.70 13.46 3.27
CA THR A 286 11.34 13.90 2.98
C THR A 286 10.43 13.77 4.20
N ALA A 287 10.52 12.64 4.90
CA ALA A 287 9.79 12.42 6.14
C ALA A 287 10.11 13.50 7.19
N LYS A 288 11.40 13.78 7.40
CA LYS A 288 11.86 14.78 8.36
C LYS A 288 11.30 16.17 8.04
N ASP A 289 11.42 16.60 6.78
CA ASP A 289 11.01 17.95 6.38
C ASP A 289 9.49 18.11 6.36
N GLY A 290 8.77 17.11 5.86
CA GLY A 290 7.31 17.17 5.79
C GLY A 290 6.61 17.00 7.13
N PHE A 291 7.17 16.21 8.06
CA PHE A 291 6.60 16.12 9.40
C PHE A 291 6.73 17.42 10.19
N ARG A 292 7.73 18.27 9.92
CA ARG A 292 7.77 19.62 10.49
C ARG A 292 6.56 20.46 10.08
N VAL A 293 6.12 20.32 8.82
CA VAL A 293 4.94 21.03 8.29
C VAL A 293 3.64 20.47 8.87
N LEU A 294 3.52 19.13 8.99
CA LEU A 294 2.32 18.50 9.53
C LEU A 294 2.19 18.63 11.05
N LEU A 295 3.31 18.76 11.77
CA LEU A 295 3.34 18.87 13.23
C LEU A 295 3.48 20.31 13.72
N ASP A 296 3.23 21.31 12.86
CA ASP A 296 3.14 22.69 13.30
C ASP A 296 2.04 22.79 14.39
N PRO A 297 2.36 23.27 15.62
CA PRO A 297 1.39 23.41 16.71
C PRO A 297 0.15 24.21 16.33
N LYS A 298 0.25 25.18 15.42
CA LYS A 298 -0.88 25.96 14.93
C LYS A 298 -1.86 25.12 14.11
N ARG A 299 -1.37 24.07 13.46
CA ARG A 299 -2.11 23.18 12.57
C ARG A 299 -2.60 21.90 13.26
N LEU A 300 -1.92 21.48 14.33
CA LEU A 300 -2.28 20.33 15.19
C LEU A 300 -3.65 20.47 15.89
N GLY A 301 -4.15 21.69 16.09
CA GLY A 301 -5.49 21.91 16.65
C GLY A 301 -6.61 21.70 15.63
N GLU A 302 -6.32 21.85 14.34
CA GLU A 302 -7.29 21.79 13.24
C GLU A 302 -7.30 20.42 12.56
N MET A 303 -6.20 19.67 12.68
CA MET A 303 -6.11 18.29 12.26
C MET A 303 -5.89 17.39 13.47
N THR A 304 -6.69 16.33 13.56
CA THR A 304 -6.15 15.06 14.05
C THR A 304 -5.06 14.69 13.04
N VAL A 305 -3.82 15.15 13.28
CA VAL A 305 -2.64 14.69 12.55
C VAL A 305 -2.76 13.17 12.43
N PRO A 306 -2.40 12.56 11.29
CA PRO A 306 -2.47 11.12 11.18
C PRO A 306 -1.32 10.56 12.02
N THR A 307 -1.54 10.49 13.33
CA THR A 307 -0.63 9.92 14.30
C THR A 307 -0.15 8.56 13.81
N GLY A 308 -1.02 7.80 13.11
CA GLY A 308 -0.66 6.57 12.40
C GLY A 308 0.45 6.73 11.37
N VAL A 309 0.35 7.67 10.41
CA VAL A 309 1.37 7.89 9.36
C VAL A 309 2.71 8.28 9.99
N VAL A 310 2.66 9.16 10.99
CA VAL A 310 3.87 9.65 11.67
C VAL A 310 4.51 8.52 12.48
N LEU A 311 3.73 7.77 13.27
CA LEU A 311 4.22 6.65 14.08
C LEU A 311 4.80 5.54 13.20
N LEU A 312 4.11 5.15 12.13
CA LEU A 312 4.59 4.13 11.20
C LEU A 312 5.86 4.59 10.49
N SER A 313 5.95 5.87 10.11
CA SER A 313 7.17 6.41 9.48
C SER A 313 8.36 6.42 10.44
N ALA A 314 8.11 6.75 11.71
CA ALA A 314 9.13 6.70 12.76
C ALA A 314 9.56 5.26 13.07
N ALA A 315 8.62 4.32 13.13
CA ALA A 315 8.89 2.89 13.30
C ALA A 315 9.76 2.35 12.16
N LEU A 316 9.45 2.75 10.92
CA LEU A 316 10.24 2.39 9.74
C LEU A 316 11.67 2.95 9.84
N GLY A 317 11.81 4.24 10.19
CA GLY A 317 13.14 4.85 10.37
C GLY A 317 13.96 4.19 11.48
N ALA A 318 13.31 3.77 12.58
CA ALA A 318 13.99 3.08 13.68
C ALA A 318 14.57 1.72 13.26
N GLN A 319 13.89 0.99 12.38
CA GLN A 319 14.39 -0.29 11.84
C GLN A 319 15.70 -0.10 11.06
N PHE A 320 15.89 1.06 10.42
CA PHE A 320 17.14 1.42 9.74
C PHE A 320 18.19 2.06 10.65
N GLY A 321 17.94 2.20 11.94
CA GLY A 321 18.90 2.81 12.85
C GLY A 321 18.92 4.33 12.78
N ALA A 322 17.81 4.97 12.44
CA ALA A 322 17.58 6.39 12.65
C ALA A 322 16.77 6.62 13.95
N PRO A 323 17.35 6.42 15.15
CA PRO A 323 16.62 6.38 16.42
C PRO A 323 16.05 7.73 16.86
N LEU A 324 16.50 8.86 16.31
CA LEU A 324 15.98 10.18 16.69
C LEU A 324 14.50 10.35 16.31
N ALA A 325 14.03 9.67 15.25
CA ALA A 325 12.60 9.56 15.00
C ALA A 325 11.90 8.74 16.10
N GLY A 326 12.48 7.63 16.57
CA GLY A 326 11.87 6.81 17.63
C GLY A 326 11.82 7.50 19.01
N ILE A 327 12.90 8.17 19.43
CA ILE A 327 13.04 8.71 20.78
C ILE A 327 12.20 9.97 20.97
N ALA A 328 12.23 10.89 20.00
CA ALA A 328 11.42 12.10 20.06
C ALA A 328 9.92 11.74 20.01
N PHE A 329 9.50 10.87 19.08
CA PHE A 329 8.10 10.44 19.01
C PHE A 329 7.66 9.56 20.18
N GLY A 330 8.54 8.77 20.80
CA GLY A 330 8.22 8.02 22.02
C GLY A 330 7.98 8.95 23.23
N ALA A 331 8.76 10.03 23.36
CA ALA A 331 8.54 11.05 24.38
C ALA A 331 7.22 11.82 24.16
N TRP A 332 6.85 12.05 22.89
CA TRP A 332 5.57 12.62 22.52
C TRP A 332 4.39 11.73 22.91
N PHE A 333 4.44 10.47 22.46
CA PHE A 333 3.35 9.52 22.59
C PHE A 333 3.09 9.13 24.04
N SER A 334 4.15 9.09 24.86
CA SER A 334 4.02 8.87 26.31
C SER A 334 3.48 10.08 27.08
N GLY A 335 3.15 11.18 26.41
CA GLY A 335 2.71 12.43 27.03
C GLY A 335 3.78 13.12 27.88
N ARG A 336 5.03 12.61 27.84
CA ARG A 336 6.16 13.17 28.58
C ARG A 336 6.64 14.48 27.99
N GLU A 337 6.44 14.68 26.69
CA GLU A 337 6.72 15.93 25.99
C GLU A 337 5.50 16.41 25.22
N SER A 338 5.15 17.68 25.38
CA SER A 338 4.10 18.31 24.58
C SER A 338 4.52 18.37 23.11
N THR A 339 3.54 18.37 22.21
CA THR A 339 3.71 18.68 20.78
C THR A 339 4.61 19.89 20.55
N GLU A 340 4.47 20.91 21.39
CA GLU A 340 5.25 22.15 21.32
C GLU A 340 6.74 21.95 21.68
N LYS A 341 7.05 21.17 22.72
CA LYS A 341 8.45 20.84 23.08
C LYS A 341 9.13 20.01 22.00
N LEU A 342 8.36 19.12 21.36
CA LEU A 342 8.84 18.31 20.26
C LEU A 342 9.03 19.06 18.97
N ALA A 343 8.09 19.93 18.61
CA ALA A 343 8.26 20.84 17.49
C ALA A 343 9.53 21.66 17.72
N ARG A 344 9.76 22.21 18.92
CA ARG A 344 11.01 22.92 19.22
C ARG A 344 12.26 22.04 19.08
N LYS A 345 12.28 20.81 19.59
CA LYS A 345 13.42 19.89 19.42
C LYS A 345 13.65 19.46 17.97
N PHE A 346 12.59 19.31 17.18
CA PHE A 346 12.68 18.98 15.76
C PHE A 346 13.06 20.18 14.91
N LEU A 347 12.73 21.41 15.33
CA LEU A 347 12.95 22.65 14.60
C LEU A 347 14.23 23.39 15.01
N SER A 348 14.78 23.16 16.21
CA SER A 348 16.08 23.69 16.62
C SER A 348 17.17 23.00 15.80
N ASP A 349 17.81 23.75 14.91
CA ASP A 349 18.98 23.31 14.18
C ASP A 349 20.11 23.06 15.20
N PRO A 350 20.89 21.97 15.11
CA PRO A 350 21.92 21.64 16.11
C PRO A 350 23.11 22.62 16.13
N LYS A 351 23.01 23.77 15.44
CA LYS A 351 24.04 24.80 15.31
C LYS A 351 23.74 26.09 16.07
N ASP A 352 22.57 26.23 16.69
CA ASP A 352 22.23 27.37 17.57
C ASP A 352 22.34 27.01 19.06
#